data_AF-A0A416DIV5-F1
#
_entry.id   AF-A0A416DIV5-F1
#
_cell.length_a   1.000
_cell.length_b   1.000
_cell.length_c   1.000
_cell.angle_alpha   90.00
_cell.angle_beta   90.00
_cell.angle_gamma   90.00
#
_symmetry.space_group_name_H-M   'P 1'
#
loop_
_entity.id
_entity.type
_entity.pdbx_description
1 polymer ?
#
loop_
_entity_poly.entity_id
_entity_poly.type
_entity_poly.pdbx_seq_one_letter_code
_entity_poly.pdbx_strand_id
1 'polypeptide(L)'
;MFTSEFVVKNPTGLHARPASQLAKLCKDIPDDIRLICEKGTINPKNVIGILTAGLKKGSAIKIEVEGASEQESGAKIMEFLEGLTD
;
A
#
# COMPACT_ATOMS: atom_id res chain seq x y z
N MET A 1 15.23 7.56 -1.35
CA MET A 1 13.77 7.37 -1.49
C MET A 1 13.51 6.10 -2.28
N PHE A 2 12.68 5.18 -1.77
CA PHE A 2 12.15 4.04 -2.55
C PHE A 2 10.90 4.46 -3.32
N THR A 3 10.74 3.96 -4.55
CA THR A 3 9.54 4.15 -5.37
C THR A 3 9.26 2.92 -6.19
N SER A 4 7.99 2.50 -6.23
CA SER A 4 7.53 1.40 -7.09
C SER A 4 6.12 1.65 -7.60
N GLU A 5 5.81 1.15 -8.78
CA GLU A 5 4.46 1.15 -9.36
C GLU A 5 3.84 -0.24 -9.22
N PHE A 6 2.57 -0.29 -8.87
CA PHE A 6 1.82 -1.53 -8.73
C PHE A 6 0.39 -1.36 -9.25
N VAL A 7 -0.13 -2.43 -9.85
CA VAL A 7 -1.53 -2.52 -10.26
C VAL A 7 -2.19 -3.59 -9.40
N VAL A 8 -3.29 -3.25 -8.74
CA VAL A 8 -4.04 -4.17 -7.89
C VAL A 8 -4.59 -5.32 -8.74
N LYS A 9 -4.16 -6.56 -8.48
CA LYS A 9 -4.47 -7.74 -9.32
C LYS A 9 -5.60 -8.59 -8.76
N ASN A 10 -5.71 -8.62 -7.44
CA ASN A 10 -6.62 -9.49 -6.71
C ASN A 10 -8.09 -9.06 -6.95
N PRO A 11 -9.02 -10.00 -7.20
CA PRO A 11 -10.41 -9.70 -7.59
C PRO A 11 -11.14 -8.71 -6.68
N THR A 12 -10.92 -8.80 -5.37
CA THR A 12 -11.65 -7.99 -4.39
C THR A 12 -11.01 -6.62 -4.11
N GLY A 13 -9.82 -6.37 -4.64
CA GLY A 13 -9.05 -5.15 -4.38
C GLY A 13 -8.59 -5.02 -2.92
N LEU A 14 -8.23 -3.80 -2.50
CA LEU A 14 -7.86 -3.51 -1.11
C LEU A 14 -9.11 -3.26 -0.24
N HIS A 15 -9.95 -4.28 -0.10
CA HIS A 15 -11.11 -4.28 0.80
C HIS A 15 -10.69 -4.39 2.28
N ALA A 16 -11.66 -4.48 3.20
CA ALA A 16 -11.46 -4.47 4.65
C ALA A 16 -10.32 -5.36 5.17
N ARG A 17 -10.17 -6.60 4.64
CA ARG A 17 -9.16 -7.56 5.12
C ARG A 17 -7.74 -7.16 4.69
N PRO A 18 -7.39 -7.12 3.39
CA PRO A 18 -6.05 -6.74 2.95
C PRO A 18 -5.70 -5.30 3.34
N ALA A 19 -6.67 -4.38 3.41
CA ALA A 19 -6.42 -3.02 3.90
C ALA A 19 -6.00 -3.00 5.38
N SER A 20 -6.66 -3.79 6.24
CA SER A 20 -6.30 -3.87 7.67
C SER A 20 -4.93 -4.52 7.88
N GLN A 21 -4.61 -5.55 7.08
CA GLN A 21 -3.32 -6.23 7.12
C GLN A 21 -2.19 -5.31 6.63
N LEU A 22 -2.41 -4.61 5.51
CA LEU A 22 -1.46 -3.61 4.99
C LEU A 22 -1.24 -2.49 6.02
N ALA A 23 -2.32 -1.97 6.62
CA ALA A 23 -2.19 -0.91 7.62
C ALA A 23 -1.44 -1.39 8.87
N LYS A 24 -1.62 -2.64 9.29
CA LYS A 24 -0.86 -3.23 10.38
C LYS A 24 0.63 -3.32 10.01
N LEU A 25 0.95 -3.87 8.84
CA LEU A 25 2.32 -3.96 8.33
C LEU A 25 2.99 -2.58 8.29
N CYS A 26 2.32 -1.58 7.74
CA CYS A 26 2.87 -0.23 7.60
C CYS A 26 3.03 0.51 8.93
N LYS A 27 2.21 0.21 9.96
CA LYS A 27 2.31 0.85 11.28
C LYS A 27 3.60 0.48 12.02
N ASP A 28 4.12 -0.73 11.80
CA ASP A 28 5.34 -1.20 12.43
C ASP A 28 6.61 -0.71 11.69
N ILE A 29 6.45 -0.10 10.52
CA ILE A 29 7.54 0.51 9.74
C ILE A 29 7.76 1.95 10.22
N PRO A 30 9.00 2.35 10.59
CA PRO A 30 9.29 3.70 11.06
C PRO A 30 9.30 4.76 9.94
N ASP A 31 9.50 4.35 8.69
CA ASP A 31 9.61 5.23 7.53
C ASP A 31 8.27 5.93 7.19
N ASP A 32 8.35 7.07 6.48
CA ASP A 32 7.17 7.69 5.88
C ASP A 32 6.76 6.91 4.63
N ILE A 33 5.47 6.61 4.50
CA ILE A 33 4.93 5.76 3.44
C ILE A 33 3.76 6.49 2.80
N ARG A 34 3.75 6.56 1.47
CA ARG A 34 2.67 7.16 0.69
C ARG A 34 2.23 6.21 -0.41
N LEU A 35 0.91 6.04 -0.53
CA LEU A 35 0.29 5.42 -1.70
C LEU A 35 -0.37 6.52 -2.52
N ILE A 36 0.10 6.70 -3.75
CA ILE A 36 -0.43 7.69 -4.69
C ILE A 36 -1.31 6.97 -5.69
N CYS A 37 -2.56 7.40 -5.80
CA CYS A 37 -3.55 6.84 -6.71
C CYS A 37 -4.39 7.95 -7.35
N GLU A 38 -5.38 7.58 -8.16
CA GLU A 38 -6.33 8.52 -8.78
C GLU A 38 -7.07 9.41 -7.77
N LYS A 39 -7.31 8.90 -6.54
CA LYS A 39 -7.99 9.65 -5.46
C LYS A 39 -7.05 10.59 -4.70
N GLY A 40 -5.76 10.60 -5.03
CA GLY A 40 -4.73 11.37 -4.36
C GLY A 40 -3.77 10.50 -3.53
N THR A 41 -3.11 11.14 -2.57
CA THR A 41 -2.08 10.54 -1.72
C THR A 41 -2.68 10.04 -0.40
N ILE A 42 -2.38 8.80 -0.04
CA ILE A 42 -2.91 8.11 1.14
C ILE A 42 -1.73 7.68 2.02
N ASN A 43 -1.88 7.84 3.33
CA ASN A 43 -0.99 7.21 4.30
C ASN A 43 -1.51 5.79 4.60
N PRO A 44 -0.81 4.72 4.20
CA PRO A 44 -1.28 3.36 4.39
C PRO A 44 -1.25 2.91 5.85
N LYS A 45 -0.61 3.65 6.77
CA LYS A 45 -0.74 3.38 8.22
C LYS A 45 -2.17 3.62 8.73
N ASN A 46 -3.00 4.37 7.98
CA ASN A 46 -4.41 4.57 8.27
C ASN A 46 -5.31 3.70 7.38
N VAL A 47 -5.88 2.64 7.96
CA VAL A 47 -6.80 1.72 7.26
C VAL A 47 -8.01 2.44 6.64
N ILE A 48 -8.54 3.49 7.28
CA ILE A 48 -9.68 4.24 6.76
C ILE A 48 -9.31 4.92 5.44
N GLY A 49 -8.10 5.48 5.36
CA GLY A 49 -7.60 6.11 4.12
C GLY A 49 -7.52 5.13 2.96
N ILE A 50 -7.07 3.89 3.22
CA ILE A 50 -7.03 2.82 2.19
C ILE A 50 -8.44 2.47 1.72
N LEU A 51 -9.39 2.32 2.64
CA LEU A 51 -10.77 1.95 2.31
C LEU A 51 -11.49 3.06 1.54
N THR A 52 -11.31 4.32 1.93
CA THR A 52 -11.91 5.47 1.25
C THR A 52 -11.33 5.67 -0.16
N ALA A 53 -10.07 5.29 -0.39
CA ALA A 53 -9.45 5.33 -1.71
C ALA A 53 -10.09 4.35 -2.71
N GLY A 54 -10.76 3.31 -2.23
CA GLY A 54 -11.52 2.39 -3.07
C GLY A 54 -10.66 1.71 -4.14
N LEU A 55 -9.46 1.26 -3.76
CA LEU A 55 -8.48 0.63 -4.66
C LEU A 55 -8.96 -0.75 -5.09
N LYS A 56 -9.58 -0.82 -6.28
CA LYS A 56 -10.18 -2.02 -6.86
C LYS A 56 -9.16 -2.73 -7.76
N LYS A 57 -9.49 -3.94 -8.21
CA LYS A 57 -8.73 -4.59 -9.28
C LYS A 57 -8.53 -3.64 -10.47
N GLY A 58 -7.30 -3.51 -10.93
CA GLY A 58 -6.89 -2.61 -12.00
C GLY A 58 -6.53 -1.19 -11.55
N SER A 59 -6.75 -0.82 -10.28
CA SER A 59 -6.27 0.45 -9.75
C SER A 59 -4.74 0.49 -9.79
N ALA A 60 -4.19 1.52 -10.44
CA ALA A 60 -2.77 1.83 -10.39
C ALA A 60 -2.46 2.59 -9.09
N ILE A 61 -1.42 2.15 -8.41
CA ILE A 61 -0.86 2.81 -7.23
C ILE A 61 0.65 2.95 -7.38
N LYS A 62 1.16 4.13 -7.02
CA LYS A 62 2.58 4.36 -6.81
C LYS A 62 2.87 4.34 -5.32
N ILE A 63 3.83 3.53 -4.91
CA ILE A 63 4.30 3.41 -3.54
C ILE A 63 5.56 4.26 -3.42
N GLU A 64 5.58 5.15 -2.45
CA GLU A 64 6.76 5.92 -2.07
C GLU A 64 7.10 5.65 -0.61
N VAL A 65 8.36 5.36 -0.33
CA VAL A 65 8.86 5.19 1.05
C VAL A 65 10.09 6.05 1.25
N GLU A 66 10.11 6.80 2.34
CA GLU A 66 11.19 7.72 2.71
C GLU A 66 11.58 7.51 4.17
N GLY A 67 12.86 7.20 4.40
CA GLY A 67 13.40 6.99 5.73
C GLY A 67 14.67 6.14 5.73
N ALA A 68 15.15 5.77 6.91
CA ALA A 68 16.44 5.09 7.07
C ALA A 68 16.44 3.65 6.53
N SER A 69 15.26 3.02 6.46
CA SER A 69 15.09 1.63 6.00
C SER A 69 14.22 1.53 4.75
N GLU A 70 14.12 2.62 3.98
CA GLU A 70 13.19 2.78 2.86
C GLU A 70 13.18 1.63 1.84
N GLN A 71 14.34 1.04 1.53
CA GLN A 71 14.46 -0.06 0.56
C GLN A 71 13.86 -1.35 1.10
N GLU A 72 14.15 -1.68 2.37
CA GLU A 72 13.61 -2.87 3.04
C GLU A 72 12.10 -2.72 3.28
N SER A 73 11.68 -1.55 3.75
CA SER A 73 10.28 -1.21 3.98
C SER A 73 9.46 -1.24 2.69
N GLY A 74 9.99 -0.65 1.61
CA GLY A 74 9.39 -0.69 0.28
C GLY A 74 9.24 -2.12 -0.25
N ALA A 75 10.29 -2.93 -0.11
CA ALA A 75 10.26 -4.34 -0.52
C ALA A 75 9.19 -5.14 0.24
N LYS A 76 9.09 -5.00 1.56
CA LYS A 76 8.07 -5.68 2.39
C LYS A 76 6.64 -5.31 1.98
N ILE A 77 6.40 -4.03 1.66
CA ILE A 77 5.09 -3.56 1.20
C ILE A 77 4.76 -4.15 -0.18
N MET A 78 5.72 -4.15 -1.10
CA MET A 78 5.54 -4.74 -2.43
C MET A 78 5.26 -6.24 -2.35
N GLU A 79 6.01 -6.98 -1.53
CA GLU A 79 5.81 -8.41 -1.32
C GLU A 79 4.40 -8.71 -0.79
N PHE A 80 3.92 -7.92 0.18
CA PHE A 80 2.54 -8.04 0.67
C PHE A 80 1.52 -7.83 -0.44
N LEU A 81 1.68 -6.78 -1.26
CA LEU A 81 0.74 -6.44 -2.34
C LEU A 81 0.74 -7.49 -3.45
N GLU A 82 1.90 -8.01 -3.84
CA GLU A 82 2.05 -9.05 -4.85
C GLU A 82 1.50 -10.41 -4.39
N GLY A 83 1.53 -10.67 -3.08
CA GLY A 83 0.98 -11.88 -2.46
C GLY A 83 -0.55 -11.91 -2.34
N LEU A 84 -1.27 -10.82 -2.65
CA LEU A 84 -2.73 -10.79 -2.60
C LEU A 84 -3.33 -11.65 -3.71
N THR A 85 -4.18 -12.61 -3.34
CA THR A 85 -4.81 -13.56 -4.29
C THR A 85 -6.32 -13.47 -4.36
N ASP A 86 -6.96 -12.86 -3.36
CA ASP A 86 -8.40 -12.87 -3.11
C ASP A 86 -9.19 -11.74 -3.78
#